data_AF-A0A503HPS6-F1
#
_entry.id   AF-A0A503HPS6-F1
#
_cell.length_a   1.000
_cell.length_b   1.000
_cell.length_c   1.000
_cell.angle_alpha   90.00
_cell.angle_beta   90.00
_cell.angle_gamma   90.00
#
_symmetry.space_group_name_H-M   'P 1'
#
loop_
_entity.id
_entity.type
_entity.pdbx_description
1 polymer ?
#
loop_
_entity_poly.entity_id
_entity_poly.type
_entity_poly.pdbx_seq_one_letter_code
_entity_poly.pdbx_strand_id
1 'polypeptide(L)'
;MAIRGLTPEQLRGARFFVSSNEALDLGFVWFAEPVFASLPQITAGRPTILQEVMAIGYPDIAGFVPTLAAEKAAISSRLTATRGTVASNPFEIFAKTELLLITARVRGGFSGGPVLDNRGNYVGVVSRDSAHQHGDSLDSAIHQYDNLGYGTVVPTDAIVPFIDELGSVDGRLARSLDMSGTDFDSFAE
;
A
#
# COMPACT_ATOMS: atom_id res chain seq x y z
N MET A 1 -10.71 8.05 -7.73
CA MET A 1 -10.11 7.77 -6.40
C MET A 1 -9.80 9.12 -5.79
N ALA A 2 -10.58 9.60 -4.82
CA ALA A 2 -10.35 10.92 -4.26
C ALA A 2 -9.41 10.84 -3.04
N ILE A 3 -8.28 11.55 -3.07
CA ILE A 3 -7.40 11.67 -1.91
C ILE A 3 -7.93 12.82 -1.05
N ARG A 4 -8.65 12.47 0.02
CA ARG A 4 -9.22 13.46 0.93
C ARG A 4 -8.16 14.42 1.46
N GLY A 5 -8.48 15.71 1.42
CA GLY A 5 -7.62 16.77 1.96
C GLY A 5 -6.56 17.27 0.98
N LEU A 6 -6.61 16.85 -0.29
CA LEU A 6 -5.81 17.43 -1.36
C LEU A 6 -6.69 18.12 -2.40
N THR A 7 -6.22 19.27 -2.90
CA THR A 7 -6.83 19.92 -4.06
C THR A 7 -6.20 19.41 -5.37
N PRO A 8 -6.90 19.55 -6.51
CA PRO A 8 -6.32 19.21 -7.81
C PRO A 8 -5.02 19.95 -8.11
N GLU A 9 -4.88 21.21 -7.68
CA GLU A 9 -3.66 22.01 -7.84
C GLU A 9 -2.48 21.39 -7.09
N GLN A 10 -2.71 20.90 -5.86
CA GLN A 10 -1.67 20.23 -5.08
C GLN A 10 -1.24 18.92 -5.76
N LEU A 11 -2.18 18.16 -6.32
CA LEU A 11 -1.88 16.94 -7.09
C LEU A 11 -1.13 17.25 -8.39
N ARG A 12 -1.51 18.31 -9.11
CA ARG A 12 -0.79 18.78 -10.31
C ARG A 12 0.65 19.20 -10.02
N GLY A 13 0.90 19.75 -8.83
CA GLY A 13 2.24 20.12 -8.37
C GLY A 13 3.06 18.96 -7.80
N ALA A 14 2.47 17.76 -7.67
CA ALA A 14 3.15 16.60 -7.13
C ALA A 14 4.07 15.94 -8.17
N ARG A 15 5.11 15.27 -7.68
CA ARG A 15 5.98 14.39 -8.47
C ARG A 15 5.56 12.95 -8.22
N PHE A 16 5.43 12.18 -9.29
CA PHE A 16 5.00 10.80 -9.22
C PHE A 16 6.19 9.90 -9.51
N PHE A 17 6.39 8.90 -8.67
CA PHE A 17 7.46 7.93 -8.82
C PHE A 17 6.91 6.52 -8.75
N VAL A 18 7.56 5.61 -9.45
CA VAL A 18 7.35 4.18 -9.29
C VAL A 18 8.66 3.50 -8.99
N SER A 19 8.56 2.36 -8.31
CA SER A 19 9.71 1.50 -8.09
C SER A 19 10.34 1.05 -9.41
N SER A 20 11.67 1.15 -9.51
CA SER A 20 12.46 0.52 -10.57
C SER A 20 12.40 -1.01 -10.47
N ASN A 21 12.09 -1.54 -9.28
CA ASN A 21 11.77 -2.94 -9.08
C ASN A 21 10.25 -3.13 -9.23
N GLU A 22 9.82 -3.49 -10.42
CA GLU A 22 8.40 -3.63 -10.79
C GLU A 22 7.70 -4.73 -9.98
N ALA A 23 8.42 -5.73 -9.48
CA ALA A 23 7.86 -6.79 -8.63
C ALA A 23 7.48 -6.32 -7.21
N LEU A 24 7.79 -5.07 -6.82
CA LEU A 24 7.27 -4.49 -5.58
C LEU A 24 5.90 -3.85 -5.75
N ASP A 25 5.50 -3.49 -6.97
CA ASP A 25 4.26 -2.77 -7.27
C ASP A 25 4.06 -1.54 -6.34
N LEU A 26 5.07 -0.67 -6.31
CA LEU A 26 5.06 0.54 -5.48
C LEU A 26 5.02 1.81 -6.32
N GLY A 27 4.07 2.70 -5.99
CA GLY A 27 3.99 4.07 -6.46
C GLY A 27 4.07 5.07 -5.31
N PHE A 28 4.70 6.20 -5.56
CA PHE A 28 4.87 7.30 -4.60
C PHE A 28 4.36 8.60 -5.20
N VAL A 29 3.63 9.36 -4.39
CA VAL A 29 3.21 10.73 -4.71
C VAL A 29 3.96 11.65 -3.77
N TRP A 30 4.85 12.47 -4.33
CA TRP A 30 5.74 13.35 -3.60
C TRP A 30 5.32 14.80 -3.75
N PHE A 31 5.16 15.48 -2.63
CA PHE A 31 4.85 16.90 -2.60
C PHE A 31 6.07 17.68 -2.14
N ALA A 32 6.39 18.79 -2.82
CA ALA A 32 7.49 19.66 -2.41
C ALA A 32 7.21 20.33 -1.05
N GLU A 33 5.94 20.61 -0.78
CA GLU A 33 5.47 21.18 0.48
C GLU A 33 4.75 20.12 1.31
N PRO A 34 4.77 20.22 2.65
CA PRO A 34 4.14 19.24 3.54
C PRO A 34 2.61 19.44 3.59
N VAL A 35 1.93 19.04 2.52
CA VAL A 35 0.47 19.19 2.33
C VAL A 35 -0.38 18.50 3.42
N PHE A 36 0.22 17.57 4.17
CA PHE A 36 -0.39 16.85 5.29
C PHE A 36 0.19 17.23 6.67
N ALA A 37 0.85 18.39 6.81
CA ALA A 37 1.50 18.80 8.06
C ALA A 37 0.56 18.84 9.29
N SER A 38 -0.74 19.04 9.08
CA SER A 38 -1.76 19.09 10.13
C SER A 38 -2.24 17.71 10.58
N LEU A 39 -1.91 16.65 9.84
CA LEU A 39 -2.29 15.28 10.17
C LEU A 39 -1.25 14.63 11.08
N PRO A 40 -1.67 13.77 12.03
CA PRO A 40 -0.75 12.95 12.80
C PRO A 40 0.16 12.13 11.87
N GLN A 41 1.46 12.23 12.09
CA GLN A 41 2.45 11.46 11.34
C GLN A 41 2.47 10.02 11.85
N ILE A 42 2.64 9.08 10.94
CA ILE A 42 2.76 7.67 11.28
C ILE A 42 4.22 7.31 11.54
N THR A 43 4.47 6.53 12.58
CA THR A 43 5.82 6.06 12.89
C THR A 43 6.09 4.75 12.16
N ALA A 44 7.22 4.65 11.45
CA ALA A 44 7.65 3.39 10.86
C ALA A 44 8.13 2.42 11.96
N GLY A 45 7.54 1.24 12.00
CA GLY A 45 7.97 0.11 12.82
C GLY A 45 8.67 -0.94 11.97
N ARG A 46 9.43 -1.82 12.62
CA ARG A 46 10.00 -3.01 11.97
C ARG A 46 9.10 -4.22 12.22
N PRO A 47 8.64 -4.94 11.18
CA PRO A 47 7.83 -6.13 11.35
C PRO A 47 8.63 -7.30 11.94
N THR A 48 7.99 -8.14 12.74
CA THR A 48 8.55 -9.42 13.24
C THR A 48 7.55 -10.56 13.06
N ILE A 49 8.02 -11.79 12.85
CA ILE A 49 7.14 -12.96 12.71
C ILE A 49 6.29 -13.16 13.98
N LEU A 50 5.05 -13.59 13.81
CA LEU A 50 3.98 -13.71 14.81
C LEU A 50 3.48 -12.39 15.40
N GLN A 51 4.01 -11.24 14.97
CA GLN A 51 3.50 -9.94 15.40
C GLN A 51 2.06 -9.75 14.93
N GLU A 52 1.20 -9.30 15.85
CA GLU A 52 -0.16 -8.88 15.53
C GLU A 52 -0.14 -7.64 14.65
N VAL A 53 -0.91 -7.70 13.57
CA VAL A 53 -1.03 -6.63 12.58
C VAL A 53 -2.48 -6.36 12.19
N MET A 54 -2.72 -5.15 11.72
CA MET A 54 -3.98 -4.67 11.17
C MET A 54 -3.75 -4.11 9.77
N ALA A 55 -4.30 -4.76 8.74
CA ALA A 55 -4.33 -4.22 7.39
C ALA A 55 -5.56 -3.33 7.22
N ILE A 56 -5.41 -2.21 6.53
CA ILE A 56 -6.44 -1.19 6.38
C ILE A 56 -6.60 -0.86 4.88
N GLY A 57 -7.82 -0.87 4.35
CA GLY A 57 -8.05 -0.66 2.91
C GLY A 57 -9.48 -0.25 2.56
N TYR A 58 -9.77 -0.06 1.27
CA TYR A 58 -11.08 0.31 0.72
C TYR A 58 -11.67 -0.84 -0.11
N PRO A 59 -12.09 -1.97 0.50
CA PRO A 59 -12.49 -3.13 -0.27
C PRO A 59 -13.69 -2.87 -1.17
N ASP A 60 -13.64 -3.39 -2.39
CA ASP A 60 -14.79 -3.41 -3.29
C ASP A 60 -15.76 -4.51 -2.84
N ILE A 61 -16.91 -4.10 -2.28
CA ILE A 61 -17.93 -5.01 -1.80
C ILE A 61 -19.09 -4.98 -2.80
N ALA A 62 -19.19 -6.03 -3.61
CA ALA A 62 -20.22 -6.16 -4.63
C ALA A 62 -21.63 -5.91 -4.06
N GLY A 63 -22.37 -5.01 -4.71
CA GLY A 63 -23.74 -4.64 -4.31
C GLY A 63 -23.83 -3.52 -3.27
N PHE A 64 -22.71 -2.97 -2.78
CA PHE A 64 -22.69 -1.88 -1.81
C PHE A 64 -22.00 -0.64 -2.39
N VAL A 65 -22.65 0.52 -2.30
CA VAL A 65 -21.95 1.82 -2.40
C VAL A 65 -21.07 1.93 -1.15
N PRO A 66 -19.83 2.45 -1.22
CA PRO A 66 -18.99 2.63 -0.04
C PRO A 66 -19.68 3.52 1.00
N THR A 67 -20.23 2.92 2.06
CA THR A 67 -21.15 3.60 3.01
C THR A 67 -20.80 3.26 4.46
N LEU A 68 -21.04 4.21 5.36
CA LEU A 68 -20.80 4.14 6.81
C LEU A 68 -21.99 3.48 7.53
N ALA A 69 -21.79 2.48 8.41
CA ALA A 69 -22.87 1.94 9.26
C ALA A 69 -22.40 1.28 10.56
N ALA A 70 -22.91 1.73 11.72
CA ALA A 70 -22.79 1.33 13.14
C ALA A 70 -23.15 -0.12 13.62
N GLU A 71 -22.24 -0.99 14.11
CA GLU A 71 -22.41 -2.06 15.12
C GLU A 71 -21.21 -3.04 15.29
N LYS A 72 -21.32 -3.95 16.26
CA LYS A 72 -20.29 -4.71 17.02
C LYS A 72 -19.44 -5.72 16.21
N ALA A 73 -18.94 -5.30 15.07
CA ALA A 73 -17.73 -5.77 14.41
C ALA A 73 -17.21 -4.54 13.66
N ALA A 74 -16.03 -4.04 14.04
CA ALA A 74 -15.54 -2.69 13.72
C ALA A 74 -16.07 -2.12 12.39
N ILE A 75 -16.91 -1.10 12.51
CA ILE A 75 -17.54 -0.44 11.39
C ILE A 75 -16.53 0.33 10.55
N SER A 76 -16.50 -0.01 9.26
CA SER A 76 -15.77 0.69 8.22
C SER A 76 -16.47 2.00 7.85
N SER A 77 -15.78 3.12 8.05
CA SER A 77 -16.08 4.40 7.44
C SER A 77 -15.31 4.52 6.13
N ARG A 78 -15.88 4.06 5.00
CA ARG A 78 -15.19 3.91 3.69
C ARG A 78 -13.94 2.98 3.73
N LEU A 79 -13.33 2.73 4.89
CA LEU A 79 -12.05 2.07 5.14
C LEU A 79 -12.25 0.85 6.06
N THR A 80 -12.00 -0.34 5.54
CA THR A 80 -12.15 -1.63 6.24
C THR A 80 -10.81 -2.10 6.79
N ALA A 81 -10.80 -2.56 8.04
CA ALA A 81 -9.64 -3.12 8.69
C ALA A 81 -9.77 -4.64 8.92
N THR A 82 -8.68 -5.39 8.72
CA THR A 82 -8.59 -6.82 9.02
C THR A 82 -7.42 -7.10 9.94
N ARG A 83 -7.63 -7.97 10.94
CA ARG A 83 -6.58 -8.38 11.91
C ARG A 83 -5.94 -9.69 11.48
N GLY A 84 -4.65 -9.82 11.72
CA GLY A 84 -3.89 -11.05 11.53
C GLY A 84 -2.55 -10.98 12.23
N THR A 85 -1.65 -11.88 11.84
CA THR A 85 -0.27 -11.94 12.31
C THR A 85 0.67 -12.03 11.12
N VAL A 86 1.90 -11.52 11.25
CA VAL A 86 2.97 -11.83 10.30
C VAL A 86 3.26 -13.33 10.39
N ALA A 87 2.89 -14.09 9.37
CA ALA A 87 3.09 -15.53 9.31
C ALA A 87 4.53 -15.88 8.93
N SER A 88 5.11 -15.11 8.02
CA SER A 88 6.49 -15.28 7.54
C SER A 88 6.98 -14.02 6.83
N ASN A 89 8.29 -13.94 6.65
CA ASN A 89 8.99 -12.91 5.89
C ASN A 89 9.89 -13.54 4.79
N PRO A 90 9.33 -14.32 3.85
CA PRO A 90 10.13 -15.01 2.86
C PRO A 90 10.84 -14.01 1.93
N PHE A 91 12.05 -14.38 1.51
CA PHE A 91 12.69 -13.73 0.36
C PHE A 91 11.90 -14.07 -0.90
N GLU A 92 11.27 -13.07 -1.49
CA GLU A 92 10.52 -13.20 -2.74
C GLU A 92 11.53 -13.08 -3.90
N ILE A 93 11.56 -14.09 -4.78
CA ILE A 93 12.64 -14.26 -5.75
C ILE A 93 12.57 -13.20 -6.86
N PHE A 94 11.35 -12.81 -7.26
CA PHE A 94 11.13 -11.85 -8.34
C PHE A 94 11.35 -10.42 -7.84
N ALA A 95 10.82 -10.09 -6.66
CA ALA A 95 11.05 -8.84 -5.97
C ALA A 95 12.47 -8.73 -5.39
N LYS A 96 13.23 -9.82 -5.36
CA LYS A 96 14.61 -9.88 -4.82
C LYS A 96 14.72 -9.22 -3.44
N THR A 97 13.67 -9.32 -2.64
CA THR A 97 13.56 -8.71 -1.32
C THR A 97 12.61 -9.51 -0.45
N GLU A 98 12.66 -9.27 0.85
CA GLU A 98 11.73 -9.90 1.79
C GLU A 98 10.35 -9.24 1.68
N LEU A 99 9.32 -10.06 1.44
CA LEU A 99 7.92 -9.66 1.60
C LEU A 99 7.37 -10.25 2.90
N LEU A 100 6.35 -9.63 3.48
CA LEU A 100 5.63 -10.24 4.59
C LEU A 100 4.41 -10.99 4.05
N LEU A 101 4.19 -12.20 4.56
CA LEU A 101 2.92 -12.88 4.47
C LEU A 101 2.17 -12.68 5.79
N ILE A 102 0.95 -12.15 5.72
CA ILE A 102 0.10 -11.93 6.90
C ILE A 102 -1.14 -12.82 6.83
N THR A 103 -1.62 -13.30 7.98
CA THR A 103 -2.85 -14.12 8.05
C THR A 103 -4.15 -13.32 7.94
N ALA A 104 -4.05 -12.00 7.79
CA ALA A 104 -5.21 -11.15 7.54
C ALA A 104 -5.64 -11.29 6.08
N ARG A 105 -6.90 -11.66 5.84
CA ARG A 105 -7.46 -11.68 4.48
C ARG A 105 -7.51 -10.26 3.94
N VAL A 106 -6.76 -9.98 2.89
CA VAL A 106 -6.83 -8.75 2.09
C VAL A 106 -7.57 -9.06 0.79
N ARG A 107 -8.46 -8.17 0.37
CA ARG A 107 -9.26 -8.31 -0.87
C ARG A 107 -8.95 -7.16 -1.81
N GLY A 108 -9.55 -7.18 -3.00
CA GLY A 108 -9.51 -6.04 -3.91
C GLY A 108 -9.94 -4.77 -3.21
N GLY A 109 -9.13 -3.72 -3.33
CA GLY A 109 -9.29 -2.47 -2.60
C GLY A 109 -8.42 -2.31 -1.35
N PHE A 110 -7.71 -3.35 -0.90
CA PHE A 110 -6.66 -3.20 0.13
C PHE A 110 -5.31 -2.76 -0.41
N SER A 111 -5.05 -2.91 -1.72
CA SER A 111 -3.77 -2.51 -2.34
C SER A 111 -3.47 -1.03 -2.08
N GLY A 112 -2.22 -0.72 -1.73
CA GLY A 112 -1.81 0.62 -1.30
C GLY A 112 -2.23 0.99 0.13
N GLY A 113 -2.99 0.13 0.79
CA GLY A 113 -3.45 0.31 2.16
C GLY A 113 -2.37 -0.02 3.21
N PRO A 114 -2.29 0.73 4.31
CA PRO A 114 -1.25 0.52 5.32
C PRO A 114 -1.52 -0.74 6.15
N VAL A 115 -0.44 -1.35 6.61
CA VAL A 115 -0.44 -2.40 7.63
C VAL A 115 0.19 -1.84 8.89
N LEU A 116 -0.53 -1.94 10.01
CA LEU A 116 -0.15 -1.39 11.31
C LEU A 116 0.12 -2.50 12.31
N ASP A 117 1.07 -2.30 13.22
CA ASP A 117 1.22 -3.16 14.40
C ASP A 117 0.21 -2.80 15.51
N ASN A 118 0.22 -3.56 16.61
CA ASN A 118 -0.65 -3.33 17.77
C ASN A 118 -0.37 -2.03 18.55
N ARG A 119 0.70 -1.29 18.21
CA ARG A 119 1.03 0.03 18.74
C ARG A 119 0.63 1.15 17.78
N GLY A 120 0.13 0.82 16.59
CA GLY A 120 -0.21 1.77 15.54
C GLY A 120 0.96 2.21 14.68
N ASN A 121 2.12 1.52 14.76
CA ASN A 121 3.24 1.80 13.87
C ASN A 121 2.98 1.21 12.48
N TYR A 122 3.36 1.94 11.43
CA TYR A 122 3.35 1.47 10.06
C TYR A 122 4.43 0.40 9.87
N VAL A 123 4.06 -0.80 9.46
CA VAL A 123 4.99 -1.92 9.23
C VAL A 123 5.10 -2.34 7.76
N GLY A 124 4.26 -1.77 6.88
CA GLY A 124 4.32 -2.00 5.45
C GLY A 124 3.03 -1.62 4.73
N VAL A 125 3.02 -1.82 3.41
CA VAL A 125 1.86 -1.58 2.54
C VAL A 125 1.40 -2.88 1.90
N VAL A 126 0.09 -3.09 1.84
CA VAL A 126 -0.46 -4.22 1.09
C VAL A 126 -0.14 -4.03 -0.39
N SER A 127 0.55 -4.99 -0.98
CA SER A 127 0.86 -5.03 -2.40
C SER A 127 0.27 -6.30 -2.98
N ARG A 128 -0.46 -6.18 -4.09
CA ARG A 128 -1.16 -7.31 -4.69
C ARG A 128 -0.36 -7.96 -5.82
N ASP A 129 0.49 -7.21 -6.50
CA ASP A 129 1.02 -7.62 -7.81
C ASP A 129 2.51 -7.92 -7.83
N SER A 130 3.04 -8.62 -6.83
CA SER A 130 4.42 -9.10 -6.88
C SER A 130 4.67 -10.20 -7.94
N ALA A 131 3.69 -10.53 -8.80
CA ALA A 131 3.77 -11.60 -9.79
C ALA A 131 3.34 -11.21 -11.22
N HIS A 132 3.15 -9.93 -11.54
CA HIS A 132 2.81 -9.49 -12.90
C HIS A 132 3.99 -9.45 -13.88
N GLN A 133 4.89 -10.45 -13.86
CA GLN A 133 6.00 -10.47 -14.81
C GLN A 133 6.02 -11.60 -15.83
N HIS A 134 5.23 -12.67 -15.74
CA HIS A 134 5.20 -13.68 -16.82
C HIS A 134 3.78 -14.02 -17.26
N GLY A 135 3.51 -13.72 -18.54
CA GLY A 135 2.25 -13.97 -19.22
C GLY A 135 1.73 -15.39 -19.05
N ASP A 136 0.41 -15.49 -18.99
CA ASP A 136 -0.37 -16.73 -19.06
C ASP A 136 0.15 -17.89 -18.21
N SER A 137 0.17 -17.70 -16.88
CA SER A 137 -0.04 -18.77 -15.88
C SER A 137 0.11 -18.30 -14.42
N LEU A 138 0.61 -17.09 -14.17
CA LEU A 138 0.92 -16.58 -12.82
C LEU A 138 -0.16 -15.70 -12.17
N ASP A 139 -1.29 -15.44 -12.84
CA ASP A 139 -2.52 -14.99 -12.13
C ASP A 139 -2.89 -16.00 -11.03
N SER A 140 -2.51 -17.27 -11.21
CA SER A 140 -2.79 -18.32 -10.25
C SER A 140 -2.02 -18.20 -8.93
N ALA A 141 -0.83 -17.58 -8.86
CA ALA A 141 0.01 -17.61 -7.66
C ALA A 141 -0.37 -16.54 -6.61
N ILE A 142 -0.75 -15.34 -7.05
CA ILE A 142 -1.30 -14.29 -6.16
C ILE A 142 -2.70 -14.70 -5.70
N HIS A 143 -3.53 -15.21 -6.64
CA HIS A 143 -4.79 -15.83 -6.27
C HIS A 143 -4.58 -17.00 -5.30
N GLN A 144 -3.46 -17.73 -5.37
CA GLN A 144 -3.15 -18.78 -4.40
C GLN A 144 -2.94 -18.23 -2.98
N TYR A 145 -2.20 -17.13 -2.76
CA TYR A 145 -2.05 -16.60 -1.40
C TYR A 145 -3.38 -16.10 -0.82
N ASP A 146 -4.16 -15.35 -1.60
CA ASP A 146 -5.51 -14.92 -1.22
C ASP A 146 -6.42 -16.12 -0.91
N ASN A 147 -6.37 -17.18 -1.73
CA ASN A 147 -7.14 -18.43 -1.53
C ASN A 147 -6.67 -19.24 -0.30
N LEU A 148 -5.38 -19.17 0.02
CA LEU A 148 -4.79 -19.76 1.22
C LEU A 148 -5.06 -18.90 2.48
N GLY A 149 -5.67 -17.73 2.31
CA GLY A 149 -6.04 -16.82 3.40
C GLY A 149 -4.91 -15.90 3.85
N TYR A 150 -3.87 -15.74 3.05
CA TYR A 150 -2.75 -14.83 3.31
C TYR A 150 -2.87 -13.53 2.51
N GLY A 151 -2.36 -12.44 3.07
CA GLY A 151 -2.08 -11.20 2.36
C GLY A 151 -0.58 -10.98 2.18
N THR A 152 -0.20 -10.36 1.07
CA THR A 152 1.17 -9.96 0.75
C THR A 152 1.40 -8.48 1.09
N VAL A 153 2.52 -8.19 1.73
CA VAL A 153 2.86 -6.83 2.20
C VAL A 153 4.32 -6.54 1.88
N VAL A 154 4.57 -5.34 1.33
CA VAL A 154 5.93 -4.82 1.21
C VAL A 154 6.32 -4.19 2.55
N PRO A 155 7.36 -4.69 3.24
CA PRO A 155 7.73 -4.21 4.57
C PRO A 155 8.34 -2.81 4.53
N THR A 156 8.27 -2.11 5.65
CA THR A 156 8.99 -0.84 5.86
C THR A 156 10.48 -0.92 5.53
N ASP A 157 11.13 -2.06 5.81
CA ASP A 157 12.55 -2.25 5.50
C ASP A 157 12.85 -2.14 3.98
N ALA A 158 11.88 -2.39 3.10
CA ALA A 158 11.99 -2.18 1.66
C ALA A 158 11.55 -0.77 1.21
N ILE A 159 10.65 -0.14 1.96
CA ILE A 159 10.04 1.16 1.60
C ILE A 159 10.87 2.35 2.08
N VAL A 160 11.39 2.30 3.31
CA VAL A 160 12.15 3.40 3.92
C VAL A 160 13.39 3.76 3.10
N PRO A 161 14.24 2.82 2.64
CA PRO A 161 15.37 3.15 1.79
C PRO A 161 14.97 3.86 0.49
N PHE A 162 13.80 3.55 -0.04
CA PHE A 162 13.26 4.20 -1.23
C PHE A 162 12.88 5.66 -0.95
N ILE A 163 12.17 5.90 0.16
CA ILE A 163 11.79 7.26 0.58
C ILE A 163 13.03 8.11 0.83
N ASP A 164 14.04 7.56 1.50
CA ASP A 164 15.31 8.24 1.75
C ASP A 164 16.02 8.64 0.45
N GLU A 165 15.97 7.76 -0.57
CA GLU A 165 16.59 8.03 -1.87
C GLU A 165 15.81 9.06 -2.72
N LEU A 166 14.47 9.13 -2.60
CA LEU A 166 13.67 10.18 -3.26
C LEU A 166 14.07 11.59 -2.81
N GLY A 167 14.57 11.73 -1.58
CA GLY A 167 15.15 12.97 -1.05
C GLY A 167 16.57 13.26 -1.54
N SER A 168 17.20 12.34 -2.27
CA SER A 168 18.58 12.44 -2.76
C SER A 168 18.67 12.74 -4.26
N VAL A 169 19.79 13.29 -4.71
CA VAL A 169 20.00 13.75 -6.11
C VAL A 169 20.26 12.58 -7.08
N ASP A 170 20.62 11.39 -6.59
CA ASP A 170 21.16 10.28 -7.40
C ASP A 170 20.17 9.11 -7.65
N GLY A 171 18.87 9.33 -7.46
CA GLY A 171 17.83 8.28 -7.41
C GLY A 171 17.93 7.18 -8.47
N ARG A 172 18.33 5.98 -8.06
CA ARG A 172 18.42 4.74 -8.87
C ARG A 172 17.25 3.79 -8.63
N LEU A 173 16.65 3.82 -7.44
CA LEU A 173 15.56 2.90 -7.09
C LEU A 173 14.21 3.38 -7.64
N ALA A 174 14.07 4.65 -8.02
CA ALA A 174 12.81 5.24 -8.48
C ALA A 174 12.86 5.75 -9.93
N ARG A 175 11.76 5.57 -10.67
CA ARG A 175 11.54 6.22 -11.98
C ARG A 175 10.47 7.30 -11.85
N SER A 176 10.72 8.49 -12.39
CA SER A 176 9.71 9.55 -12.48
C SER A 176 8.66 9.19 -13.52
N LEU A 177 7.39 9.43 -13.20
CA LEU A 177 6.27 9.36 -14.14
C LEU A 177 5.88 10.77 -14.61
N ASP A 178 5.64 10.90 -15.92
CA ASP A 178 5.01 12.09 -16.48
C ASP A 178 3.49 11.96 -16.39
N MET A 179 2.87 12.88 -15.66
CA MET A 179 1.43 12.93 -15.42
C MET A 179 0.78 14.18 -16.04
N SER A 180 1.46 14.86 -16.98
CA SER A 180 1.00 16.11 -17.59
C SER A 180 -0.33 16.00 -18.34
N GLY A 181 -0.73 14.80 -18.77
CA GLY A 181 -2.01 14.52 -19.43
C GLY A 181 -3.11 13.99 -18.51
N THR A 182 -2.88 13.89 -17.19
CA THR A 182 -3.83 13.28 -16.25
C THR A 182 -4.88 14.29 -15.77
N ASP A 183 -6.15 13.89 -15.84
CA ASP A 183 -7.27 14.65 -15.26
C ASP A 183 -7.35 14.43 -13.74
N PHE A 184 -6.69 15.31 -12.99
CA PHE A 184 -6.67 15.30 -11.53
C PHE A 184 -7.96 15.79 -10.87
N ASP A 185 -8.89 16.38 -11.62
CA ASP A 185 -10.14 16.90 -11.02
C ASP A 185 -11.04 15.74 -10.57
N SER A 186 -10.87 14.54 -11.14
CA SER A 186 -11.50 13.29 -10.71
C SER A 186 -10.86 12.62 -9.47
N PHE A 187 -9.76 13.20 -8.95
CA PHE A 187 -8.96 12.65 -7.83
C PHE A 187 -8.96 13.52 -6.56
N ALA A 188 -9.67 14.66 -6.57
CA ALA A 188 -9.81 15.52 -5.40
C ALA A 188 -11.26 15.51 -4.88
N GLU A 189 -11.43 15.40 -3.55
CA GLU A 189 -12.69 15.64 -2.81
C GLU A 189 -12.44 16.59 -1.64
#